data_AF-A0A8J4UUF5-F1
#
_entry.id   AF-A0A8J4UUF5-F1
#
_cell.length_a   1.000
_cell.length_b   1.000
_cell.length_c   1.000
_cell.angle_alpha   90.00
_cell.angle_beta   90.00
_cell.angle_gamma   90.00
#
_symmetry.space_group_name_H-M   'P 1'
#
loop_
_entity.id
_entity.type
_entity.pdbx_description
1 polymer ?
#
loop_
_entity_poly.entity_id
_entity_poly.type
_entity_poly.pdbx_seq_one_letter_code
_entity_poly.pdbx_strand_id
1 'polypeptide(L)'
;MLKLNQLTLLFVCFAALCAVIVADSSSSDEAYPCPFYRPLTVTNPPLSGSDVYILQNFLTRNPLFLDLQLTSQFDEATSAALAKFQTMNSIVTASPGDLDLNTANQLLEICSDDGYVDNGTIPPGFKYKVFVPVYRNRSIETTATLYDSNMNTLLQFTVRTHGQNVNETGEAQNQFCNNGYTPTGLMTFDLNSPEPDPVSFGPYPVNRAVQGIAGNAFIVISNIRDGILMHTGEWPGWNPSLPMPNSHGCIHGHPTDIDTVQQILTTKLGVGIRENMYTAVPYLHQPQGILSIQLMD
;
A
#
# COMPACT_ATOMS: atom_id res chain seq x y z
N MET A 1 -9.26 37.93 -78.25
CA MET A 1 -7.79 37.80 -78.22
C MET A 1 -7.29 38.42 -76.92
N LEU A 2 -6.91 37.61 -75.94
CA LEU A 2 -6.25 38.09 -74.73
C LEU A 2 -4.75 38.26 -74.99
N LYS A 3 -4.19 39.42 -74.66
CA LYS A 3 -2.76 39.63 -74.40
C LYS A 3 -2.57 40.41 -73.09
N LEU A 4 -2.24 39.66 -72.06
CA LEU A 4 -1.07 39.76 -71.16
C LEU A 4 -0.51 41.15 -70.72
N ASN A 5 -0.37 41.26 -69.39
CA ASN A 5 0.68 41.89 -68.56
C ASN A 5 0.79 43.42 -68.41
N GLN A 6 0.62 43.90 -67.16
CA GLN A 6 1.68 44.38 -66.25
C GLN A 6 1.02 44.98 -64.98
N LEU A 7 1.26 44.42 -63.78
CA LEU A 7 2.30 44.82 -62.81
C LEU A 7 1.96 46.10 -62.02
N THR A 8 1.35 45.95 -60.84
CA THR A 8 1.56 46.92 -59.74
C THR A 8 1.69 46.18 -58.42
N LEU A 9 2.87 46.35 -57.84
CA LEU A 9 3.39 45.91 -56.57
C LEU A 9 2.74 46.73 -55.44
N LEU A 10 2.18 46.10 -54.41
CA LEU A 10 2.01 46.76 -53.10
C LEU A 10 2.36 45.77 -51.99
N PHE A 11 3.53 46.00 -51.41
CA PHE A 11 4.04 45.39 -50.18
C PHE A 11 3.19 45.84 -48.99
N VAL A 12 2.63 44.91 -48.23
CA VAL A 12 2.14 45.18 -46.86
C VAL A 12 2.97 44.34 -45.91
N CYS A 13 3.77 45.03 -45.10
CA CYS A 13 4.57 44.48 -44.02
C CYS A 13 3.65 43.87 -42.94
N PHE A 14 3.72 42.55 -42.75
CA PHE A 14 3.27 41.89 -41.52
C PHE A 14 4.51 41.35 -40.80
N ALA A 15 5.06 42.16 -39.90
CA ALA A 15 6.02 41.70 -38.91
C ALA A 15 5.24 40.96 -37.82
N ALA A 16 5.11 39.64 -37.96
CA ALA A 16 4.62 38.77 -36.90
C ALA A 16 5.74 38.61 -35.86
N LEU A 17 5.58 39.30 -34.74
CA LEU A 17 6.40 39.19 -33.55
C LEU A 17 6.17 37.81 -32.93
N CYS A 18 6.96 36.81 -33.32
CA CYS A 18 7.02 35.53 -32.62
C CYS A 18 7.73 35.73 -31.27
N ALA A 19 6.98 36.15 -30.26
CA ALA A 19 7.40 35.99 -28.87
C ALA A 19 7.34 34.50 -28.54
N VAL A 20 8.47 33.81 -28.66
CA VAL A 20 8.66 32.50 -28.03
C VAL A 20 8.67 32.76 -26.53
N ILE A 21 7.54 32.53 -25.89
CA ILE A 21 7.48 32.38 -24.43
C ILE A 21 8.19 31.05 -24.17
N VAL A 22 9.49 31.13 -23.86
CA VAL A 22 10.18 30.04 -23.17
C VAL A 22 9.55 30.01 -21.80
N ALA A 23 8.53 29.16 -21.63
CA ALA A 23 8.08 28.78 -20.31
C ALA A 23 9.29 28.15 -19.64
N ASP A 24 9.88 28.88 -18.70
CA ASP A 24 10.90 28.37 -17.80
C ASP A 24 10.20 27.29 -16.99
N SER A 25 10.29 26.05 -17.46
CA SER A 25 9.86 24.88 -16.71
C SER A 25 10.84 24.77 -15.56
N SER A 26 10.56 25.49 -14.47
CA SER A 26 11.09 25.14 -13.16
C SER A 26 10.72 23.68 -12.97
N SER A 27 11.68 22.79 -13.18
CA SER A 27 11.53 21.38 -12.87
C SER A 27 11.31 21.34 -11.36
N SER A 28 10.05 21.31 -10.94
CA SER A 28 9.73 20.69 -9.68
C SER A 28 10.35 19.31 -9.79
N ASP A 29 11.39 19.03 -8.99
CA ASP A 29 11.95 17.69 -8.88
C ASP A 29 10.77 16.78 -8.52
N GLU A 30 10.21 16.11 -9.53
CA GLU A 30 9.07 15.23 -9.33
C GLU A 30 9.55 14.10 -8.42
N ALA A 31 8.93 14.00 -7.24
CA ALA A 31 9.30 13.01 -6.26
C ALA A 31 8.89 11.61 -6.75
N TYR A 32 9.75 10.62 -6.51
CA TYR A 32 9.41 9.22 -6.77
C TYR A 32 8.18 8.79 -5.97
N PRO A 33 7.28 8.00 -6.57
CA PRO A 33 6.15 7.47 -5.83
C PRO A 33 6.68 6.44 -4.83
N CYS A 34 6.31 6.62 -3.58
CA CYS A 34 6.58 5.64 -2.54
C CYS A 34 6.04 4.24 -2.98
N PRO A 35 6.76 3.13 -2.73
CA PRO A 35 7.90 2.96 -1.82
C PRO A 35 9.24 3.40 -2.41
N PHE A 36 9.27 3.82 -3.68
CA PHE A 36 10.48 4.31 -4.33
C PHE A 36 10.76 5.75 -3.91
N TYR A 37 12.03 6.07 -3.72
CA TYR A 37 12.48 7.41 -3.30
C TYR A 37 13.76 7.84 -4.03
N ARG A 38 14.21 7.03 -4.99
CA ARG A 38 15.43 7.23 -5.78
C ARG A 38 15.35 6.43 -7.07
N PRO A 39 16.11 6.81 -8.11
CA PRO A 39 16.37 5.92 -9.23
C PRO A 39 17.07 4.64 -8.77
N LEU A 40 16.79 3.52 -9.42
CA LEU A 40 17.52 2.27 -9.23
C LEU A 40 18.21 1.87 -10.53
N THR A 41 19.52 1.75 -10.48
CA THR A 41 20.38 1.37 -11.60
C THR A 41 21.41 0.35 -11.12
N VAL A 42 22.02 -0.41 -12.04
CA VAL A 42 23.07 -1.36 -11.67
C VAL A 42 24.33 -0.60 -11.24
N THR A 43 24.79 -0.86 -10.02
CA THR A 43 26.00 -0.27 -9.44
C THR A 43 26.92 -1.34 -8.83
N ASN A 44 28.14 -0.96 -8.48
CA ASN A 44 29.07 -1.82 -7.74
C ASN A 44 29.61 -1.07 -6.49
N PRO A 45 29.19 -1.44 -5.27
CA PRO A 45 28.27 -2.53 -4.93
C PRO A 45 26.83 -2.27 -5.39
N PRO A 46 25.98 -3.31 -5.55
CA PRO A 46 24.58 -3.14 -5.92
C PRO A 46 23.81 -2.26 -4.94
N LEU A 47 22.87 -1.45 -5.44
CA LEU A 47 21.91 -0.75 -4.59
C LEU A 47 21.06 -1.77 -3.83
N SER A 48 20.78 -1.51 -2.56
CA SER A 48 19.97 -2.40 -1.72
C SER A 48 18.93 -1.64 -0.92
N GLY A 49 17.82 -2.30 -0.62
CA GLY A 49 16.76 -1.76 0.22
C GLY A 49 15.41 -2.44 0.02
N SER A 50 14.43 -2.05 0.83
CA SER A 50 13.04 -2.50 0.72
C SER A 50 12.36 -2.02 -0.57
N ASP A 51 12.78 -0.88 -1.12
CA ASP A 51 12.39 -0.41 -2.46
C ASP A 51 12.77 -1.43 -3.54
N VAL A 52 13.99 -1.98 -3.46
CA VAL A 52 14.45 -3.04 -4.38
C VAL A 52 13.69 -4.35 -4.17
N TYR A 53 13.47 -4.75 -2.92
CA TYR A 53 12.74 -5.98 -2.61
C TYR A 53 11.30 -5.95 -3.13
N ILE A 54 10.61 -4.80 -2.97
CA ILE A 54 9.26 -4.58 -3.50
C ILE A 54 9.27 -4.60 -5.02
N LEU A 55 10.24 -3.94 -5.67
CA LEU A 55 10.41 -3.99 -7.12
C LEU A 55 10.54 -5.45 -7.61
N GLN A 56 11.45 -6.22 -7.01
CA GLN A 56 11.66 -7.61 -7.38
C GLN A 56 10.36 -8.42 -7.21
N ASN A 57 9.61 -8.19 -6.12
CA ASN A 57 8.31 -8.85 -5.94
C ASN A 57 7.28 -8.44 -7.00
N PHE A 58 7.21 -7.17 -7.37
CA PHE A 58 6.30 -6.73 -8.41
C PHE A 58 6.63 -7.39 -9.75
N LEU A 59 7.92 -7.53 -10.07
CA LEU A 59 8.35 -8.24 -11.28
C LEU A 59 7.93 -9.71 -11.22
N THR A 60 8.12 -10.42 -10.10
CA THR A 60 7.77 -11.86 -10.00
C THR A 60 6.26 -12.15 -10.13
N ARG A 61 5.39 -11.14 -10.10
CA ARG A 61 3.95 -11.32 -10.42
C ARG A 61 3.71 -11.72 -11.86
N ASN A 62 4.63 -11.37 -12.77
CA ASN A 62 4.58 -11.86 -14.13
C ASN A 62 5.22 -13.26 -14.21
N PRO A 63 4.53 -14.27 -14.75
CA PRO A 63 5.06 -15.64 -14.87
C PRO A 63 6.40 -15.77 -15.60
N LEU A 64 6.78 -14.77 -16.42
CA LEU A 64 8.07 -14.73 -17.10
C LEU A 64 9.27 -14.48 -16.17
N PHE A 65 9.02 -14.07 -14.92
CA PHE A 65 10.04 -13.70 -13.94
C PHE A 65 9.99 -14.55 -12.66
N LEU A 66 9.36 -15.73 -12.68
CA LEU A 66 9.25 -16.60 -11.49
C LEU A 66 10.59 -17.02 -10.89
N ASP A 67 11.64 -17.08 -11.70
CA ASP A 67 12.99 -17.45 -11.26
C ASP A 67 13.79 -16.27 -10.68
N LEU A 68 13.27 -15.03 -10.77
CA LEU A 68 13.92 -13.86 -10.20
C LEU A 68 13.93 -13.96 -8.67
N GLN A 69 15.12 -13.92 -8.09
CA GLN A 69 15.32 -14.02 -6.65
C GLN A 69 15.03 -12.68 -5.96
N LEU A 70 14.34 -12.71 -4.82
CA LEU A 70 14.08 -11.51 -4.00
C LEU A 70 15.28 -11.22 -3.07
N THR A 71 16.39 -10.80 -3.65
CA THR A 71 17.67 -10.57 -2.94
C THR A 71 17.75 -9.24 -2.20
N SER A 72 16.80 -8.32 -2.45
CA SER A 72 16.88 -6.91 -2.04
C SER A 72 18.10 -6.17 -2.61
N GLN A 73 18.75 -6.71 -3.66
CA GLN A 73 19.89 -6.11 -4.35
C GLN A 73 19.52 -5.86 -5.81
N PHE A 74 19.73 -4.63 -6.29
CA PHE A 74 19.45 -4.26 -7.67
C PHE A 74 20.65 -4.66 -8.53
N ASP A 75 20.61 -5.90 -8.98
CA ASP A 75 21.64 -6.55 -9.79
C ASP A 75 21.25 -6.64 -11.27
N GLU A 76 22.13 -7.23 -12.07
CA GLU A 76 21.93 -7.44 -13.51
C GLU A 76 20.66 -8.28 -13.81
N ALA A 77 20.33 -9.23 -12.95
CA ALA A 77 19.12 -10.05 -13.12
C ALA A 77 17.85 -9.20 -12.91
N THR A 78 17.85 -8.35 -11.87
CA THR A 78 16.77 -7.40 -11.58
C THR A 78 16.62 -6.38 -12.69
N SER A 79 17.72 -5.79 -13.16
CA SER A 79 17.73 -4.82 -14.27
C SER A 79 17.22 -5.44 -15.57
N ALA A 80 17.67 -6.65 -15.92
CA ALA A 80 17.20 -7.36 -17.11
C ALA A 80 15.69 -7.71 -17.04
N ALA A 81 15.19 -8.06 -15.86
CA ALA A 81 13.75 -8.28 -15.65
C ALA A 81 12.96 -6.97 -15.79
N LEU A 82 13.47 -5.86 -15.24
CA LEU A 82 12.85 -4.54 -15.36
C LEU A 82 12.83 -4.04 -16.81
N ALA A 83 13.91 -4.23 -17.57
CA ALA A 83 13.96 -3.87 -18.99
C ALA A 83 12.90 -4.61 -19.81
N LYS A 84 12.71 -5.90 -19.52
CA LYS A 84 11.64 -6.71 -20.14
C LYS A 84 10.26 -6.22 -19.71
N PHE A 85 10.05 -5.90 -18.44
CA PHE A 85 8.81 -5.31 -17.94
C PHE A 85 8.47 -3.99 -18.66
N GLN A 86 9.45 -3.08 -18.78
CA GLN A 86 9.28 -1.81 -19.52
C GLN A 86 8.89 -2.07 -20.98
N THR A 87 9.57 -2.99 -21.65
CA THR A 87 9.28 -3.35 -23.04
C THR A 87 7.85 -3.92 -23.19
N MET A 88 7.45 -4.86 -22.33
CA MET A 88 6.12 -5.48 -22.40
C MET A 88 4.98 -4.50 -22.16
N ASN A 89 5.20 -3.50 -21.32
CA ASN A 89 4.19 -2.48 -20.99
C ASN A 89 4.35 -1.20 -21.82
N SER A 90 5.18 -1.23 -22.88
CA SER A 90 5.42 -0.07 -23.76
C SER A 90 5.85 1.20 -23.01
N ILE A 91 6.58 1.04 -21.90
CA ILE A 91 7.11 2.15 -21.10
C ILE A 91 8.30 2.74 -21.84
N VAL A 92 8.17 3.98 -22.30
CA VAL A 92 9.26 4.71 -22.94
C VAL A 92 10.21 5.22 -21.87
N THR A 93 11.47 4.78 -21.93
CA THR A 93 12.56 5.22 -21.05
C THR A 93 13.84 5.41 -21.86
N ALA A 94 14.71 6.31 -21.38
CA ALA A 94 16.03 6.52 -21.97
C ALA A 94 17.03 5.41 -21.62
N SER A 95 16.81 4.70 -20.50
CA SER A 95 17.72 3.68 -19.97
C SER A 95 16.94 2.41 -19.63
N PRO A 96 16.73 1.49 -20.59
CA PRO A 96 16.06 0.23 -20.32
C PRO A 96 16.76 -0.54 -19.19
N GLY A 97 15.98 -1.00 -18.22
CA GLY A 97 16.48 -1.73 -17.06
C GLY A 97 16.82 -0.85 -15.85
N ASP A 98 16.73 0.47 -15.98
CA ASP A 98 16.77 1.40 -14.84
C ASP A 98 15.36 1.73 -14.36
N LEU A 99 15.16 1.84 -13.05
CA LEU A 99 13.91 2.35 -12.48
C LEU A 99 13.97 3.87 -12.46
N ASP A 100 13.38 4.50 -13.48
CA ASP A 100 13.09 5.93 -13.49
C ASP A 100 11.71 6.24 -12.91
N LEU A 101 11.38 7.54 -12.78
CA LEU A 101 10.11 8.00 -12.21
C LEU A 101 8.89 7.48 -12.98
N ASN A 102 8.94 7.53 -14.32
CA ASN A 102 7.85 7.05 -15.16
C ASN A 102 7.62 5.56 -14.96
N THR A 103 8.71 4.79 -14.95
CA THR A 103 8.68 3.34 -14.70
C THR A 103 8.15 3.04 -13.30
N ALA A 104 8.56 3.79 -12.27
CA ALA A 104 8.07 3.62 -10.90
C ALA A 104 6.54 3.82 -10.78
N ASN A 105 6.02 4.87 -11.40
CA ASN A 105 4.57 5.15 -11.43
C ASN A 105 3.80 4.04 -12.15
N GLN A 106 4.25 3.66 -13.36
CA GLN A 106 3.62 2.60 -14.14
C GLN A 106 3.67 1.24 -13.45
N LEU A 107 4.78 0.96 -12.76
CA LEU A 107 4.95 -0.29 -12.03
C LEU A 107 4.01 -0.38 -10.83
N LEU A 108 3.77 0.71 -10.11
CA LEU A 108 2.73 0.75 -9.07
C LEU A 108 1.33 0.62 -9.65
N GLU A 109 1.02 1.31 -10.74
CA GLU A 109 -0.29 1.25 -11.40
C GLU A 109 -0.64 -0.18 -11.84
N ILE A 110 0.32 -0.89 -12.45
CA ILE A 110 0.11 -2.22 -13.02
C ILE A 110 0.16 -3.30 -11.94
N CYS A 111 1.08 -3.18 -10.97
CA CYS A 111 1.44 -4.28 -10.09
C CYS A 111 0.94 -4.13 -8.66
N SER A 112 0.37 -3.01 -8.22
CA SER A 112 -0.04 -2.84 -6.80
C SER A 112 -1.16 -3.80 -6.38
N ASP A 113 -2.07 -4.11 -7.29
CA ASP A 113 -3.16 -5.05 -7.05
C ASP A 113 -2.60 -6.48 -7.13
N ASP A 114 -2.70 -7.23 -6.03
CA ASP A 114 -2.13 -8.59 -5.90
C ASP A 114 -3.09 -9.70 -6.34
N GLY A 115 -4.33 -9.34 -6.68
CA GLY A 115 -5.39 -10.31 -6.99
C GLY A 115 -5.72 -11.24 -5.83
N TYR A 116 -5.35 -10.90 -4.59
CA TYR A 116 -5.64 -11.72 -3.42
C TYR A 116 -7.14 -11.86 -3.21
N VAL A 117 -7.61 -13.10 -3.06
CA VAL A 117 -9.00 -13.42 -2.77
C VAL A 117 -9.05 -14.25 -1.50
N ASP A 118 -9.89 -13.83 -0.56
CA ASP A 118 -10.15 -14.63 0.63
C ASP A 118 -10.88 -15.91 0.24
N ASN A 119 -10.35 -17.05 0.68
CA ASN A 119 -10.91 -18.36 0.32
C ASN A 119 -12.07 -18.79 1.23
N GLY A 120 -12.53 -17.95 2.16
CA GLY A 120 -13.62 -18.26 3.07
C GLY A 120 -13.29 -19.31 4.14
N THR A 121 -12.00 -19.57 4.40
CA THR A 121 -11.56 -20.57 5.39
C THR A 121 -10.60 -19.99 6.43
N ILE A 122 -10.42 -20.75 7.52
CA ILE A 122 -9.43 -20.51 8.57
C ILE A 122 -8.46 -21.70 8.57
N PRO A 123 -7.14 -21.49 8.44
CA PRO A 123 -6.17 -22.57 8.56
C PRO A 123 -6.27 -23.26 9.93
N PRO A 124 -5.98 -24.57 10.03
CA PRO A 124 -6.00 -25.28 11.31
C PRO A 124 -5.10 -24.62 12.36
N GLY A 125 -5.58 -24.53 13.61
CA GLY A 125 -4.84 -24.00 14.74
C GLY A 125 -5.19 -22.56 15.14
N PHE A 126 -5.93 -21.83 14.30
CA PHE A 126 -6.43 -20.48 14.63
C PHE A 126 -7.86 -20.54 15.22
N LYS A 127 -8.14 -19.65 16.17
CA LYS A 127 -9.41 -19.58 16.91
C LYS A 127 -10.43 -18.64 16.27
N TYR A 128 -9.97 -17.68 15.48
CA TYR A 128 -10.83 -16.63 14.90
C TYR A 128 -10.24 -16.06 13.61
N LYS A 129 -11.10 -15.35 12.87
CA LYS A 129 -10.70 -14.58 11.69
C LYS A 129 -11.38 -13.22 11.68
N VAL A 130 -10.63 -12.20 11.30
CA VAL A 130 -11.18 -10.90 10.91
C VAL A 130 -11.04 -10.76 9.40
N PHE A 131 -12.15 -10.55 8.71
CA PHE A 131 -12.19 -10.26 7.29
C PHE A 131 -12.53 -8.78 7.08
N VAL A 132 -11.74 -8.08 6.27
CA VAL A 132 -11.94 -6.68 5.94
C VAL A 132 -11.98 -6.52 4.41
N PRO A 133 -13.15 -6.32 3.81
CA PRO A 133 -13.22 -5.88 2.42
C PRO A 133 -12.71 -4.44 2.32
N VAL A 134 -11.91 -4.12 1.31
CA VAL A 134 -11.39 -2.75 1.08
C VAL A 134 -11.54 -2.35 -0.38
N TYR A 135 -11.59 -1.05 -0.63
CA TYR A 135 -11.67 -0.45 -1.98
C TYR A 135 -10.42 0.35 -2.30
N ARG A 136 -9.97 0.43 -3.55
CA ARG A 136 -8.77 1.21 -3.97
C ARG A 136 -8.75 2.59 -3.31
N ASN A 137 -9.89 3.26 -3.30
CA ASN A 137 -10.11 4.42 -2.46
C ASN A 137 -10.32 4.01 -0.98
N ARG A 138 -9.22 3.98 -0.20
CA ARG A 138 -9.27 3.60 1.22
C ARG A 138 -9.91 4.65 2.13
N SER A 139 -10.37 5.80 1.60
CA SER A 139 -11.20 6.73 2.38
C SER A 139 -12.61 6.21 2.65
N ILE A 140 -13.04 5.19 1.91
CA ILE A 140 -14.30 4.50 2.13
C ILE A 140 -14.15 3.57 3.35
N GLU A 141 -14.97 3.81 4.37
CA GLU A 141 -15.11 2.90 5.49
C GLU A 141 -15.88 1.65 5.06
N THR A 142 -15.49 0.51 5.60
CA THR A 142 -16.06 -0.78 5.22
C THR A 142 -16.52 -1.57 6.44
N THR A 143 -17.37 -2.56 6.21
CA THR A 143 -17.84 -3.45 7.27
C THR A 143 -16.91 -4.65 7.37
N ALA A 144 -16.09 -4.69 8.42
CA ALA A 144 -15.34 -5.86 8.80
C ALA A 144 -16.25 -6.91 9.43
N THR A 145 -15.86 -8.19 9.32
CA THR A 145 -16.56 -9.31 9.96
C THR A 145 -15.60 -10.12 10.82
N LEU A 146 -15.96 -10.33 12.08
CA LEU A 146 -15.31 -11.25 13.00
C LEU A 146 -16.00 -12.62 12.94
N TYR A 147 -15.22 -13.67 12.69
CA TYR A 147 -15.66 -15.06 12.64
C TYR A 147 -15.01 -15.91 13.74
N ASP A 148 -15.71 -16.93 14.23
CA ASP A 148 -15.11 -18.03 15.01
C ASP A 148 -14.35 -19.02 14.11
N SER A 149 -13.75 -20.05 14.71
CA SER A 149 -13.01 -21.10 14.00
C SER A 149 -13.84 -21.91 13.00
N ASN A 150 -15.17 -21.86 13.11
CA ASN A 150 -16.12 -22.55 12.24
C ASN A 150 -16.71 -21.63 11.17
N MET A 151 -16.17 -20.41 11.01
CA MET A 151 -16.68 -19.38 10.11
C MET A 151 -18.09 -18.87 10.46
N ASN A 152 -18.55 -19.03 11.70
CA ASN A 152 -19.78 -18.36 12.15
C ASN A 152 -19.50 -16.88 12.41
N THR A 153 -20.35 -15.99 11.89
CA THR A 153 -20.27 -14.56 12.17
C THR A 153 -20.59 -14.26 13.63
N LEU A 154 -19.67 -13.58 14.31
CA LEU A 154 -19.82 -13.15 15.70
C LEU A 154 -20.13 -11.65 15.83
N LEU A 155 -19.55 -10.85 14.94
CA LEU A 155 -19.72 -9.40 14.91
C LEU A 155 -19.45 -8.87 13.49
N GLN A 156 -20.24 -7.88 13.09
CA GLN A 156 -19.95 -7.00 11.96
C GLN A 156 -19.77 -5.59 12.51
N PHE A 157 -18.74 -4.88 12.06
CA PHE A 157 -18.36 -3.58 12.60
C PHE A 157 -17.69 -2.72 11.54
N THR A 158 -17.80 -1.39 11.69
CA THR A 158 -17.22 -0.46 10.73
C THR A 158 -15.73 -0.28 11.00
N VAL A 159 -14.93 -0.34 9.95
CA VAL A 159 -13.49 -0.07 9.99
C VAL A 159 -13.05 0.89 8.91
N ARG A 160 -11.94 1.57 9.15
CA ARG A 160 -11.21 2.38 8.16
C ARG A 160 -9.77 1.91 8.09
N THR A 161 -9.29 1.65 6.87
CA THR A 161 -7.93 1.18 6.58
C THR A 161 -7.11 2.22 5.79
N HIS A 162 -7.50 3.49 5.93
CA HIS A 162 -6.83 4.63 5.30
C HIS A 162 -5.58 4.99 6.12
N GLY A 163 -4.41 4.90 5.48
CA GLY A 163 -3.16 5.48 5.98
C GLY A 163 -3.10 7.00 5.88
N GLN A 164 -1.91 7.56 5.98
CA GLN A 164 -1.66 8.99 5.85
C GLN A 164 -1.71 9.45 4.39
N ASN A 165 -1.88 10.76 4.22
CA ASN A 165 -1.69 11.43 2.95
C ASN A 165 -0.26 12.01 2.88
N VAL A 166 0.25 12.20 1.68
CA VAL A 166 1.45 12.99 1.40
C VAL A 166 1.14 14.44 1.79
N ASN A 167 1.97 15.04 2.64
CA ASN A 167 1.70 16.37 3.19
C ASN A 167 1.69 17.46 2.10
N GLU A 168 2.55 17.30 1.10
CA GLU A 168 2.79 18.28 0.05
C GLU A 168 1.66 18.30 -0.99
N THR A 169 1.16 17.12 -1.38
CA THR A 169 0.16 16.97 -2.45
C THR A 169 -1.25 16.71 -1.93
N GLY A 170 -1.38 16.26 -0.68
CA GLY A 170 -2.63 15.78 -0.11
C GLY A 170 -3.09 14.42 -0.65
N GLU A 171 -2.31 13.80 -1.55
CA GLU A 171 -2.62 12.50 -2.13
C GLU A 171 -2.42 11.38 -1.12
N ALA A 172 -3.21 10.32 -1.25
CA ALA A 172 -3.15 9.22 -0.30
C ALA A 172 -1.94 8.32 -0.53
N GLN A 173 -1.26 7.93 0.55
CA GLN A 173 -0.12 7.01 0.46
C GLN A 173 -0.60 5.57 0.22
N ASN A 174 -0.02 4.90 -0.78
CA ASN A 174 -0.36 3.51 -1.09
C ASN A 174 0.13 2.52 -0.01
N GLN A 175 -0.29 1.26 -0.12
CA GLN A 175 -0.05 0.24 0.91
C GLN A 175 1.41 -0.15 1.16
N PHE A 176 2.32 0.21 0.25
CA PHE A 176 3.75 -0.09 0.36
C PHE A 176 4.51 1.02 1.10
N CYS A 177 3.85 2.14 1.38
CA CYS A 177 4.40 3.23 2.17
C CYS A 177 4.36 2.95 3.65
N ASN A 178 5.38 3.43 4.38
CA ASN A 178 5.51 3.26 5.83
C ASN A 178 4.22 3.61 6.58
N ASN A 179 3.59 4.74 6.20
CA ASN A 179 2.36 5.24 6.83
C ASN A 179 1.13 5.10 5.92
N GLY A 180 1.25 4.42 4.78
CA GLY A 180 0.16 4.32 3.82
C GLY A 180 -0.86 3.26 4.19
N TYR A 181 -1.74 2.96 3.24
CA TYR A 181 -2.87 2.04 3.41
C TYR A 181 -2.49 0.72 4.09
N THR A 182 -3.46 0.13 4.79
CA THR A 182 -3.29 -1.25 5.28
C THR A 182 -3.12 -2.20 4.09
N PRO A 183 -2.09 -3.06 4.06
CA PRO A 183 -1.85 -3.96 2.94
C PRO A 183 -2.94 -5.00 2.75
N THR A 184 -3.26 -5.32 1.49
CA THR A 184 -4.10 -6.48 1.15
C THR A 184 -3.37 -7.79 1.38
N GLY A 185 -4.11 -8.87 1.58
CA GLY A 185 -3.54 -10.20 1.75
C GLY A 185 -4.02 -10.91 3.00
N LEU A 186 -3.38 -12.06 3.25
CA LEU A 186 -3.62 -12.90 4.43
C LEU A 186 -2.49 -12.70 5.44
N MET A 187 -2.83 -12.55 6.71
CA MET A 187 -1.88 -12.34 7.79
C MET A 187 -2.25 -13.20 9.01
N THR A 188 -1.27 -13.60 9.80
CA THR A 188 -1.53 -14.01 11.18
C THR A 188 -1.88 -12.80 12.04
N PHE A 189 -2.73 -13.02 13.04
CA PHE A 189 -3.31 -11.97 13.87
C PHE A 189 -3.37 -12.42 15.33
N ASP A 190 -3.00 -11.56 16.26
CA ASP A 190 -2.99 -11.92 17.68
C ASP A 190 -3.48 -10.79 18.56
N LEU A 191 -4.04 -11.12 19.71
CA LEU A 191 -4.56 -10.15 20.67
C LEU A 191 -3.49 -9.86 21.73
N ASN A 192 -3.04 -8.62 21.80
CA ASN A 192 -1.96 -8.18 22.68
C ASN A 192 -2.51 -7.26 23.77
N SER A 193 -1.77 -7.12 24.87
CA SER A 193 -2.04 -6.12 25.89
C SER A 193 -2.09 -4.71 25.28
N PRO A 194 -2.79 -3.75 25.91
CA PRO A 194 -2.90 -2.39 25.38
C PRO A 194 -1.54 -1.76 25.02
N GLU A 195 -1.55 -0.89 24.02
CA GLU A 195 -0.44 0.03 23.74
C GLU A 195 -0.30 1.06 24.87
N PRO A 196 0.90 1.65 25.10
CA PRO A 196 1.16 2.51 26.25
C PRO A 196 0.46 3.87 26.16
N ASP A 197 0.04 4.29 24.96
CA ASP A 197 -0.68 5.53 24.72
C ASP A 197 -2.17 5.26 24.41
N PRO A 198 -3.05 5.30 25.41
CA PRO A 198 -4.48 5.06 25.20
C PRO A 198 -5.17 6.16 24.39
N VAL A 199 -4.57 7.36 24.28
CA VAL A 199 -5.10 8.42 23.43
C VAL A 199 -4.95 8.03 21.96
N SER A 200 -3.78 7.51 21.58
CA SER A 200 -3.53 7.08 20.20
C SER A 200 -4.15 5.73 19.85
N PHE A 201 -4.20 4.80 20.81
CA PHE A 201 -4.50 3.38 20.54
C PHE A 201 -5.73 2.83 21.28
N GLY A 202 -6.37 3.65 22.10
CA GLY A 202 -7.47 3.22 22.96
C GLY A 202 -6.99 2.46 24.20
N PRO A 203 -7.86 2.29 25.20
CA PRO A 203 -7.50 1.65 26.46
C PRO A 203 -7.55 0.10 26.41
N TYR A 204 -7.91 -0.46 25.25
CA TYR A 204 -8.22 -1.89 25.10
C TYR A 204 -7.01 -2.69 24.62
N PRO A 205 -7.00 -4.02 24.86
CA PRO A 205 -6.14 -4.94 24.12
C PRO A 205 -6.26 -4.70 22.61
N VAL A 206 -5.14 -4.72 21.91
CA VAL A 206 -5.08 -4.45 20.45
C VAL A 206 -4.83 -5.73 19.70
N ASN A 207 -5.47 -5.90 18.55
CA ASN A 207 -5.09 -6.98 17.66
C ASN A 207 -3.95 -6.53 16.73
N ARG A 208 -2.89 -7.33 16.62
CA ARG A 208 -1.68 -7.05 15.84
C ARG A 208 -1.57 -7.99 14.65
N ALA A 209 -1.33 -7.44 13.46
CA ALA A 209 -0.87 -8.22 12.31
C ALA A 209 0.59 -8.63 12.55
N VAL A 210 0.84 -9.94 12.60
CA VAL A 210 2.14 -10.49 13.03
C VAL A 210 3.00 -10.90 11.84
N GLN A 211 2.44 -11.66 10.89
CA GLN A 211 3.18 -12.18 9.75
C GLN A 211 2.29 -12.25 8.52
N GLY A 212 2.80 -11.79 7.38
CA GLY A 212 2.16 -11.98 6.09
C GLY A 212 2.25 -13.41 5.59
N ILE A 213 1.16 -13.95 5.07
CA ILE A 213 1.04 -15.31 4.53
C ILE A 213 0.83 -15.30 3.02
N ALA A 214 0.02 -14.37 2.51
CA ALA A 214 -0.32 -14.29 1.07
C ALA A 214 -0.65 -12.85 0.66
N GLY A 215 -0.64 -12.58 -0.65
CA GLY A 215 -0.89 -11.25 -1.20
C GLY A 215 0.23 -10.26 -0.88
N ASN A 216 -0.06 -8.97 -0.94
CA ASN A 216 0.85 -7.88 -0.60
C ASN A 216 1.36 -7.99 0.84
N ALA A 217 0.53 -8.52 1.74
CA ALA A 217 0.86 -8.76 3.13
C ALA A 217 2.10 -9.64 3.31
N PHE A 218 2.28 -10.67 2.47
CA PHE A 218 3.45 -11.57 2.52
C PHE A 218 4.78 -10.82 2.38
N ILE A 219 4.76 -9.73 1.62
CA ILE A 219 5.93 -8.91 1.32
C ILE A 219 6.06 -7.76 2.29
N VAL A 220 4.94 -7.16 2.70
CA VAL A 220 4.96 -5.95 3.51
C VAL A 220 5.10 -6.26 4.99
N ILE A 221 4.29 -7.17 5.53
CA ILE A 221 4.25 -7.45 6.97
C ILE A 221 5.48 -8.27 7.36
N SER A 222 6.15 -7.92 8.46
CA SER A 222 7.39 -8.54 9.00
C SER A 222 8.67 -8.34 8.21
N ASN A 223 8.60 -7.91 6.94
CA ASN A 223 9.79 -7.64 6.12
C ASN A 223 10.02 -6.14 5.91
N ILE A 224 8.96 -5.32 5.90
CA ILE A 224 9.02 -3.90 5.52
C ILE A 224 8.30 -3.02 6.53
N ARG A 225 7.11 -3.45 6.95
CA ARG A 225 6.27 -2.75 7.93
C ARG A 225 5.88 -3.72 9.03
N ASP A 226 6.15 -3.29 10.25
CA ASP A 226 5.66 -3.90 11.47
C ASP A 226 4.76 -2.92 12.20
N GLY A 227 3.89 -3.42 13.07
CA GLY A 227 3.04 -2.55 13.88
C GLY A 227 1.71 -2.15 13.25
N ILE A 228 1.22 -2.92 12.27
CA ILE A 228 -0.17 -2.77 11.82
C ILE A 228 -1.11 -3.35 12.88
N LEU A 229 -1.93 -2.49 13.46
CA LEU A 229 -2.85 -2.80 14.54
C LEU A 229 -4.30 -2.64 14.09
N MET A 230 -5.22 -3.35 14.74
CA MET A 230 -6.64 -3.02 14.77
C MET A 230 -6.98 -2.44 16.14
N HIS A 231 -7.35 -1.17 16.16
CA HIS A 231 -7.52 -0.39 17.38
C HIS A 231 -8.47 0.79 17.19
N THR A 232 -8.72 1.50 18.28
CA THR A 232 -9.43 2.79 18.31
C THR A 232 -8.47 3.87 18.78
N GLY A 233 -8.92 5.12 18.91
CA GLY A 233 -8.22 6.14 19.68
C GLY A 233 -9.21 7.15 20.27
N GLU A 234 -8.67 8.10 21.01
CA GLU A 234 -9.33 9.35 21.29
C GLU A 234 -9.13 10.28 20.09
N TRP A 235 -10.22 10.64 19.43
CA TRP A 235 -10.20 11.52 18.26
C TRP A 235 -10.96 12.81 18.60
N PRO A 236 -10.26 13.89 18.96
CA PRO A 236 -10.89 15.13 19.39
C PRO A 236 -11.89 15.67 18.35
N GLY A 237 -13.14 15.90 18.78
CA GLY A 237 -14.20 16.42 17.93
C GLY A 237 -14.82 15.39 16.96
N TRP A 238 -14.34 14.14 16.95
CA TRP A 238 -14.95 13.07 16.18
C TRP A 238 -16.20 12.51 16.89
N ASN A 239 -17.13 12.00 16.10
CA ASN A 239 -18.24 11.17 16.57
C ASN A 239 -18.64 10.17 15.47
N PRO A 240 -19.43 9.13 15.76
CA PRO A 240 -19.77 8.08 14.78
C PRO A 240 -20.52 8.52 13.51
N SER A 241 -20.95 9.77 13.39
CA SER A 241 -21.50 10.32 12.14
C SER A 241 -20.44 10.90 11.20
N LEU A 242 -19.20 11.04 11.68
CA LEU A 242 -18.05 11.50 10.92
C LEU A 242 -17.18 10.29 10.55
N PRO A 243 -16.50 10.33 9.38
CA PRO A 243 -15.51 9.31 9.07
C PRO A 243 -14.40 9.27 10.13
N MET A 244 -13.96 8.08 10.53
CA MET A 244 -12.79 7.87 11.38
C MET A 244 -11.57 8.57 10.77
N PRO A 245 -10.65 9.10 11.59
CA PRO A 245 -9.45 9.74 11.05
C PRO A 245 -8.52 8.73 10.38
N ASN A 246 -7.62 9.24 9.53
CA ASN A 246 -6.53 8.47 8.94
C ASN A 246 -5.62 7.91 10.04
N SER A 247 -5.10 6.71 9.79
CA SER A 247 -4.11 6.05 10.63
C SER A 247 -2.72 6.14 9.98
N HIS A 248 -1.72 5.52 10.60
CA HIS A 248 -0.41 5.25 9.96
C HIS A 248 -0.39 3.88 9.25
N GLY A 249 -1.56 3.42 8.80
CA GLY A 249 -1.78 2.12 8.16
C GLY A 249 -2.49 1.08 9.01
N CYS A 250 -2.80 1.39 10.26
CA CYS A 250 -3.67 0.60 11.12
C CYS A 250 -5.11 0.52 10.60
N ILE A 251 -5.84 -0.46 11.12
CA ILE A 251 -7.28 -0.65 10.95
C ILE A 251 -7.96 0.08 12.12
N HIS A 252 -8.51 1.26 11.87
CA HIS A 252 -9.30 1.95 12.88
C HIS A 252 -10.70 1.36 12.94
N GLY A 253 -11.22 1.12 14.13
CA GLY A 253 -12.62 0.80 14.39
C GLY A 253 -13.19 1.69 15.50
N HIS A 254 -14.51 1.77 15.59
CA HIS A 254 -15.15 2.56 16.64
C HIS A 254 -14.80 2.03 18.04
N PRO A 255 -14.69 2.89 19.08
CA PRO A 255 -14.31 2.46 20.42
C PRO A 255 -15.15 1.32 20.98
N THR A 256 -16.47 1.38 20.80
CA THR A 256 -17.41 0.35 21.26
C THR A 256 -17.25 -0.97 20.51
N ASP A 257 -16.89 -0.91 19.24
CA ASP A 257 -16.71 -2.10 18.41
C ASP A 257 -15.40 -2.80 18.78
N ILE A 258 -14.31 -2.05 18.99
CA ILE A 258 -13.03 -2.60 19.43
C ILE A 258 -13.14 -3.23 20.83
N ASP A 259 -13.87 -2.60 21.76
CA ASP A 259 -14.17 -3.21 23.06
C ASP A 259 -15.00 -4.51 22.90
N THR A 260 -16.02 -4.49 22.04
CA THR A 260 -16.85 -5.68 21.79
C THR A 260 -16.03 -6.81 21.19
N VAL A 261 -15.11 -6.51 20.24
CA VAL A 261 -14.20 -7.49 19.65
C VAL A 261 -13.35 -8.14 20.75
N GLN A 262 -12.63 -7.36 21.57
CA GLN A 262 -11.75 -7.96 22.59
C GLN A 262 -12.54 -8.78 23.62
N GLN A 263 -13.76 -8.36 23.99
CA GLN A 263 -14.64 -9.14 24.87
C GLN A 263 -15.05 -10.47 24.22
N ILE A 264 -15.44 -10.48 22.95
CA ILE A 264 -15.78 -11.72 22.22
C ILE A 264 -14.57 -12.66 22.18
N LEU A 265 -13.40 -12.13 21.78
CA LEU A 265 -12.18 -12.93 21.65
C LEU A 265 -11.80 -13.58 22.98
N THR A 266 -11.80 -12.82 24.07
CA THR A 266 -11.37 -13.31 25.39
C THR A 266 -12.41 -14.21 26.06
N THR A 267 -13.68 -13.79 26.08
CA THR A 267 -14.72 -14.47 26.88
C THR A 267 -15.42 -15.61 26.15
N LYS A 268 -15.59 -15.51 24.82
CA LYS A 268 -16.30 -16.54 24.03
C LYS A 268 -15.35 -17.51 23.34
N LEU A 269 -14.24 -17.01 22.81
CA LEU A 269 -13.29 -17.83 22.03
C LEU A 269 -12.08 -18.30 22.83
N GLY A 270 -11.92 -17.81 24.07
CA GLY A 270 -10.77 -18.15 24.92
C GLY A 270 -9.43 -17.74 24.31
N VAL A 271 -9.40 -16.65 23.52
CA VAL A 271 -8.16 -16.03 23.03
C VAL A 271 -7.43 -15.42 24.21
N GLY A 272 -6.18 -15.84 24.42
CA GLY A 272 -5.35 -15.25 25.47
C GLY A 272 -4.79 -13.91 25.03
N ILE A 273 -4.81 -12.92 25.92
CA ILE A 273 -4.10 -11.65 25.71
C ILE A 273 -2.60 -11.91 25.89
N ARG A 274 -1.81 -11.61 24.87
CA ARG A 274 -0.35 -11.72 24.91
C ARG A 274 0.30 -10.44 25.46
N GLU A 275 1.52 -10.57 25.95
CA GLU A 275 2.33 -9.40 26.24
C GLU A 275 2.61 -8.65 24.93
N ASN A 276 2.45 -7.33 24.95
CA ASN A 276 2.68 -6.54 23.76
C ASN A 276 4.18 -6.42 23.45
N MET A 277 4.59 -7.02 22.33
CA MET A 277 5.95 -6.98 21.82
C MET A 277 6.28 -5.67 21.06
N TYR A 278 5.31 -4.77 20.89
CA TYR A 278 5.44 -3.56 20.09
C TYR A 278 5.93 -3.86 18.67
N THR A 279 7.01 -3.22 18.21
CA THR A 279 7.63 -3.45 16.90
C THR A 279 8.77 -4.47 16.94
N ALA A 280 8.95 -5.22 18.03
CA ALA A 280 10.05 -6.16 18.15
C ALA A 280 9.86 -7.39 17.23
N VAL A 281 10.93 -7.71 16.49
CA VAL A 281 11.04 -8.88 15.62
C VAL A 281 12.21 -9.75 16.11
N PRO A 282 12.06 -11.08 16.28
CA PRO A 282 10.88 -11.88 15.96
C PRO A 282 9.75 -11.77 16.98
N TYR A 283 8.52 -11.96 16.52
CA TYR A 283 7.35 -12.12 17.39
C TYR A 283 7.42 -13.47 18.13
N LEU A 284 7.31 -13.45 19.46
CA LEU A 284 7.64 -14.60 20.31
C LEU A 284 6.44 -15.48 20.69
N HIS A 285 5.23 -15.12 20.25
CA HIS A 285 4.02 -15.88 20.54
C HIS A 285 3.47 -16.55 19.29
N GLN A 286 2.83 -17.71 19.46
CA GLN A 286 2.04 -18.30 18.40
C GLN A 286 0.75 -17.49 18.23
N PRO A 287 0.50 -16.86 17.06
CA PRO A 287 -0.71 -16.09 16.83
C PRO A 287 -1.96 -16.97 16.90
N GLN A 288 -3.05 -16.40 17.42
CA GLN A 288 -4.30 -17.14 17.68
C GLN A 288 -5.40 -16.88 16.66
N GLY A 289 -5.23 -15.93 15.74
CA GLY A 289 -6.19 -15.63 14.70
C GLY A 289 -5.56 -15.31 13.36
N ILE A 290 -6.43 -14.97 12.43
CA ILE A 290 -6.11 -14.58 11.05
C ILE A 290 -6.76 -13.25 10.74
N LEU A 291 -6.03 -12.41 10.00
CA LEU A 291 -6.55 -11.21 9.38
C LEU A 291 -6.50 -11.39 7.87
N SER A 292 -7.62 -11.13 7.20
CA SER A 292 -7.74 -11.19 5.75
C SER A 292 -8.26 -9.86 5.23
N ILE A 293 -7.49 -9.22 4.36
CA ILE A 293 -7.83 -7.93 3.75
C ILE A 293 -7.90 -8.12 2.24
N GLN A 294 -9.09 -7.98 1.67
CA GLN A 294 -9.34 -8.25 0.26
C GLN A 294 -9.76 -6.97 -0.47
N LEU A 295 -9.12 -6.69 -1.60
CA LEU A 295 -9.55 -5.64 -2.53
C LEU A 295 -10.83 -6.07 -3.26
N MET A 296 -11.83 -5.19 -3.29
CA MET A 296 -13.16 -5.48 -3.83
C MET A 296 -13.44 -4.90 -5.21
N ASP A 297 -12.65 -3.92 -5.66
CA ASP A 297 -12.84 -3.16 -6.90
C ASP A 297 -11.63 -3.20 -7.84
#